data_AF-A0A921DSC3-F1
#
_entry.id   AF-A0A921DSC3-F1
#
_cell.length_a   1.000
_cell.length_b   1.000
_cell.length_c   1.000
_cell.angle_alpha   90.00
_cell.angle_beta   90.00
_cell.angle_gamma   90.00
#
_symmetry.space_group_name_H-M   'P 1'
#
loop_
_entity.id
_entity.type
_entity.pdbx_description
1 polymer ?
#
loop_
_entity_poly.entity_id
_entity_poly.type
_entity_poly.pdbx_seq_one_letter_code
_entity_poly.pdbx_strand_id
1 'polypeptide(L)'
;MSLTNHGEDKLLTLFKNAGTYYLALFTVAPGETGGGTEVSGGSYARQPVAFGNPSSGSMKTSAAIEFPTATASWGTAVSWGLFDAVSGGNLVWYGAITTPKELLSGDIYRVNAGNLTLTMD
;
A
#
# COMPACT_ATOMS: atom_id res chain seq x y z
N MET A 1 -12.36 -24.56 5.54
CA MET A 1 -13.47 -23.60 5.69
C MET A 1 -13.04 -22.37 4.93
N SER A 2 -13.91 -21.81 4.08
CA SER A 2 -13.60 -20.63 3.25
C SER A 2 -14.71 -19.61 3.39
N LEU A 3 -14.41 -18.35 3.12
CA LEU A 3 -15.44 -17.33 3.02
C LEU A 3 -16.17 -17.48 1.68
N THR A 4 -17.36 -16.88 1.62
CA THR A 4 -18.00 -16.62 0.33
C THR A 4 -17.59 -15.22 -0.12
N ASN A 5 -17.72 -14.90 -1.40
CA ASN A 5 -17.53 -13.55 -1.93
C ASN A 5 -18.29 -12.49 -1.11
N HIS A 6 -19.51 -12.81 -0.65
CA HIS A 6 -20.29 -11.91 0.21
C HIS A 6 -19.67 -11.71 1.60
N GLY A 7 -19.06 -12.76 2.17
CA GLY A 7 -18.32 -12.69 3.42
C GLY A 7 -17.04 -11.87 3.28
N GLU A 8 -16.27 -12.08 2.23
CA GLU A 8 -15.07 -11.29 1.91
C GLU A 8 -15.41 -9.81 1.69
N ASP A 9 -16.45 -9.52 0.90
CA ASP A 9 -16.89 -8.14 0.64
C ASP A 9 -17.31 -7.43 1.95
N LYS A 10 -17.92 -8.16 2.90
CA LYS A 10 -18.22 -7.63 4.23
C LYS A 10 -16.96 -7.31 5.03
N LEU A 11 -15.97 -8.20 5.05
CA LEU A 11 -14.71 -7.97 5.76
C LEU A 11 -13.91 -6.83 5.14
N LEU A 12 -13.82 -6.76 3.82
CA LEU A 12 -13.20 -5.65 3.11
C LEU A 12 -13.91 -4.32 3.39
N THR A 13 -15.25 -4.33 3.47
CA THR A 13 -16.02 -3.14 3.86
C THR A 13 -15.69 -2.69 5.28
N LEU A 14 -15.61 -3.64 6.23
CA LEU A 14 -15.23 -3.35 7.61
C LEU A 14 -13.80 -2.79 7.69
N PHE A 15 -12.85 -3.44 7.02
CA PHE A 15 -11.47 -2.98 6.91
C PHE A 15 -11.43 -1.55 6.38
N LYS A 16 -12.02 -1.29 5.21
CA LYS A 16 -12.08 0.05 4.60
C LYS A 16 -12.67 1.11 5.55
N ASN A 17 -13.62 0.76 6.40
CA ASN A 17 -14.28 1.69 7.31
C ASN A 17 -13.62 1.79 8.69
N ALA A 18 -12.62 0.95 9.00
CA ALA A 18 -11.95 0.94 10.30
C ALA A 18 -11.04 2.16 10.51
N GLY A 19 -10.53 2.77 9.43
CA GLY A 19 -9.67 3.94 9.50
C GLY A 19 -9.03 4.29 8.17
N THR A 20 -8.11 5.25 8.20
CA THR A 20 -7.28 5.60 7.05
C THR A 20 -6.04 4.71 7.05
N TYR A 21 -5.78 4.05 5.92
CA TYR A 21 -4.54 3.31 5.71
C TYR A 21 -3.56 4.13 4.88
N TYR A 22 -2.28 3.87 5.08
CA TYR A 22 -1.20 4.62 4.46
C TYR A 22 -0.30 3.67 3.67
N LEU A 23 -0.10 3.98 2.39
CA LEU A 23 0.79 3.24 1.50
C LEU A 23 2.24 3.61 1.80
N ALA A 24 3.04 2.58 2.07
CA ALA A 24 4.47 2.61 2.27
C ALA A 24 5.21 1.88 1.13
N LEU A 25 6.42 2.33 0.81
CA LEU A 25 7.32 1.68 -0.14
C LEU A 25 8.49 1.03 0.59
N PHE A 26 8.91 -0.13 0.11
CA PHE A 26 9.97 -0.93 0.71
C PHE A 26 11.08 -1.23 -0.30
N THR A 27 12.34 -1.12 0.16
CA THR A 27 13.55 -1.56 -0.57
C THR A 27 13.91 -3.02 -0.27
N VAL A 28 13.41 -3.56 0.85
CA VAL A 28 13.45 -4.98 1.18
C VAL A 28 12.05 -5.40 1.61
N ALA A 29 11.53 -6.47 0.99
CA ALA A 29 10.17 -6.93 1.20
C ALA A 29 9.89 -7.25 2.69
N PRO A 30 8.74 -6.82 3.24
CA PRO A 30 8.26 -7.32 4.52
C PRO A 30 7.68 -8.74 4.38
N GLY A 31 7.36 -9.38 5.51
CA GLY A 31 6.65 -10.66 5.55
C GLY A 31 5.45 -10.63 6.51
N GLU A 32 4.89 -11.81 6.80
CA GLU A 32 3.72 -12.00 7.67
C GLU A 32 3.91 -11.46 9.11
N THR A 33 5.15 -11.40 9.59
CA THR A 33 5.50 -10.84 10.90
C THR A 33 5.91 -9.37 10.83
N GLY A 34 5.73 -8.72 9.68
CA GLY A 34 6.26 -7.40 9.37
C GLY A 34 7.72 -7.44 8.90
N GLY A 35 8.51 -6.45 9.32
CA GLY A 35 9.91 -6.31 8.92
C GLY A 35 10.10 -5.61 7.58
N GLY A 36 11.12 -6.03 6.82
CA GLY A 36 11.56 -5.34 5.62
C GLY A 36 12.28 -4.03 5.91
N THR A 37 12.60 -3.29 4.85
CA THR A 37 13.21 -1.95 4.93
C THR A 37 12.31 -0.96 4.22
N GLU A 38 11.56 -0.16 4.99
CA GLU A 38 10.78 0.95 4.44
C GLU A 38 11.73 2.04 3.94
N VAL A 39 11.34 2.70 2.83
CA VAL A 39 12.00 3.92 2.37
C VAL A 39 11.95 4.98 3.47
N SER A 40 13.01 5.76 3.63
CA SER A 40 13.06 6.86 4.60
C SER A 40 13.97 7.99 4.10
N GLY A 41 13.77 9.19 4.63
CA GLY A 41 14.50 10.39 4.20
C GLY A 41 14.05 10.93 2.85
N GLY A 42 14.75 11.94 2.32
CA GLY A 42 14.50 12.46 0.97
C GLY A 42 13.06 12.93 0.71
N SER A 43 12.41 13.57 1.69
CA SER A 43 10.99 13.98 1.65
C SER A 43 9.96 12.84 1.58
N TYR A 44 10.38 11.58 1.71
CA TYR A 44 9.47 10.45 1.73
C TYR A 44 8.50 10.54 2.90
N ALA A 45 7.22 10.34 2.60
CA ALA A 45 6.15 10.18 3.58
C ALA A 45 5.12 9.19 3.02
N ARG A 46 4.59 8.32 3.90
CA ARG A 46 3.50 7.41 3.53
C ARG A 46 2.28 8.22 3.08
N GLN A 47 1.56 7.70 2.10
CA GLN A 47 0.41 8.41 1.51
C GLN A 47 -0.91 7.76 1.88
N PRO A 48 -1.95 8.54 2.25
CA PRO A 48 -3.25 7.97 2.58
C PRO A 48 -3.87 7.29 1.37
N VAL A 49 -4.59 6.20 1.62
CA VAL A 49 -5.21 5.38 0.59
C VAL A 49 -6.72 5.46 0.68
N ALA A 50 -7.36 5.80 -0.44
CA ALA A 50 -8.81 5.69 -0.59
C ALA A 50 -9.13 4.44 -1.43
N PHE A 51 -9.95 3.55 -0.88
CA PHE A 51 -10.49 2.39 -1.58
C PHE A 51 -11.92 2.63 -2.07
N GLY A 52 -12.26 2.04 -3.21
CA GLY A 52 -13.62 1.90 -3.68
C GLY A 52 -14.38 0.81 -2.92
N ASN A 53 -15.64 0.60 -3.28
CA ASN A 53 -16.44 -0.48 -2.70
C ASN A 53 -15.86 -1.85 -3.11
N PRO A 54 -15.81 -2.83 -2.17
CA PRO A 54 -15.46 -4.18 -2.52
C PRO A 54 -16.53 -4.83 -3.40
N SER A 55 -16.09 -5.74 -4.24
CA SER A 55 -16.92 -6.61 -5.05
C SER A 55 -16.16 -7.89 -5.37
N SER A 56 -16.81 -9.03 -5.20
CA SER A 56 -16.25 -10.34 -5.55
C SER A 56 -14.92 -10.61 -4.84
N GLY A 57 -14.85 -10.32 -3.54
CA GLY A 57 -13.68 -10.60 -2.70
C GLY A 57 -12.50 -9.65 -2.93
N SER A 58 -12.71 -8.56 -3.67
CA SER A 58 -11.64 -7.61 -4.00
C SER A 58 -12.08 -6.17 -3.88
N MET A 59 -11.16 -5.28 -3.52
CA MET A 59 -11.35 -3.83 -3.60
C MET A 59 -10.12 -3.15 -4.21
N LYS A 60 -10.34 -2.00 -4.85
CA LYS A 60 -9.28 -1.26 -5.54
C LYS A 60 -9.21 0.16 -5.04
N THR A 61 -8.06 0.79 -5.20
CA THR A 61 -7.91 2.23 -4.96
C THR A 61 -8.87 3.04 -5.83
N SER A 62 -9.59 3.99 -5.21
CA SER A 62 -10.56 4.86 -5.89
C SER A 62 -9.96 6.18 -6.36
N ALA A 63 -8.77 6.54 -5.87
CA ALA A 63 -8.02 7.72 -6.26
C ALA A 63 -6.55 7.37 -6.50
N ALA A 64 -5.85 8.22 -7.26
CA ALA A 64 -4.41 8.07 -7.41
C ALA A 64 -3.70 8.43 -6.10
N ILE A 65 -2.64 7.69 -5.80
CA ILE A 65 -1.76 7.91 -4.65
C ILE A 65 -0.45 8.44 -5.20
N GLU A 66 -0.09 9.66 -4.81
CA GLU A 66 1.11 10.33 -5.30
C GLU A 66 2.03 10.63 -4.12
N PHE A 67 3.26 10.12 -4.18
CA PHE A 67 4.27 10.42 -3.18
C PHE A 67 4.89 11.80 -3.43
N PRO A 68 5.48 12.44 -2.41
CA PRO A 68 6.23 13.68 -2.60
C PRO A 68 7.35 13.49 -3.63
N THR A 69 7.79 14.58 -4.26
CA THR A 69 9.01 14.53 -5.06
C THR A 69 10.20 14.13 -4.18
N ALA A 70 10.91 13.10 -4.59
CA ALA A 70 12.09 12.62 -3.88
C ALA A 70 13.17 13.71 -3.87
N THR A 71 13.65 14.09 -2.69
CA THR A 71 14.76 15.06 -2.56
C THR A 71 16.12 14.38 -2.40
N ALA A 72 16.12 13.05 -2.23
CA ALA A 72 17.30 12.18 -2.22
C ALA A 72 16.95 10.84 -2.89
N SER A 73 17.95 9.98 -3.12
CA SER A 73 17.68 8.61 -3.58
C SER A 73 16.87 7.84 -2.54
N TRP A 74 15.78 7.23 -2.96
CA TRP A 74 14.95 6.31 -2.17
C TRP A 74 15.32 4.85 -2.41
N GLY A 75 16.26 4.59 -3.33
CA GLY A 75 16.65 3.26 -3.75
C GLY A 75 15.60 2.57 -4.64
N THR A 76 15.71 1.25 -4.75
CA THR A 76 14.81 0.43 -5.56
C THR A 76 13.61 -0.02 -4.75
N ALA A 77 12.42 0.49 -5.07
CA ALA A 77 11.17 0.02 -4.49
C ALA A 77 10.84 -1.37 -5.04
N VAL A 78 10.82 -2.38 -4.16
CA VAL A 78 10.55 -3.80 -4.51
C VAL A 78 9.19 -4.28 -3.98
N SER A 79 8.68 -3.64 -2.94
CA SER A 79 7.43 -4.02 -2.28
C SER A 79 6.68 -2.80 -1.76
N TRP A 80 5.40 -2.99 -1.49
CA TRP A 80 4.54 -2.02 -0.84
C TRP A 80 3.93 -2.60 0.43
N GLY A 81 3.54 -1.72 1.34
CA GLY A 81 2.81 -2.07 2.56
C GLY A 81 1.72 -1.06 2.88
N LEU A 82 0.65 -1.50 3.54
CA LEU A 82 -0.39 -0.65 4.12
C LEU A 82 -0.20 -0.61 5.63
N PHE A 83 -0.14 0.60 6.17
CA PHE A 83 -0.08 0.85 7.61
C PHE A 83 -1.34 1.50 8.12
N ASP A 84 -1.69 1.23 9.38
CA ASP A 84 -2.81 1.88 10.09
C ASP A 84 -2.51 3.32 10.56
N ALA A 85 -1.27 3.81 10.40
CA ALA A 85 -0.84 5.15 10.77
C ALA A 85 0.16 5.77 9.79
N VAL A 86 0.17 7.11 9.72
CA VAL A 86 1.09 7.90 8.86
C VAL A 86 2.56 7.73 9.26
N SER A 87 2.82 7.48 10.55
CA SER A 87 4.14 7.20 11.12
C SER A 87 3.98 6.19 12.26
N GLY A 88 4.89 5.22 12.38
CA GLY A 88 4.72 4.11 13.32
C GLY A 88 3.61 3.17 12.84
N GLY A 89 2.72 2.75 13.76
CA GLY A 89 1.60 1.87 13.44
C GLY A 89 1.99 0.43 13.09
N ASN A 90 1.01 -0.35 12.64
CA ASN A 90 1.19 -1.75 12.26
C ASN A 90 1.03 -1.94 10.75
N LEU A 91 1.84 -2.83 10.18
CA LEU A 91 1.66 -3.32 8.82
C LEU A 91 0.45 -4.25 8.79
N VAL A 92 -0.55 -3.95 7.95
CA VAL A 92 -1.81 -4.72 7.87
C VAL A 92 -2.00 -5.45 6.54
N TRP A 93 -1.29 -5.02 5.50
CA TRP A 93 -1.29 -5.67 4.19
C TRP A 93 0.02 -5.35 3.51
N TYR A 94 0.58 -6.29 2.74
CA TYR A 94 1.76 -6.04 1.93
C TYR A 94 1.71 -6.81 0.62
N GLY A 95 2.57 -6.42 -0.31
CA GLY A 95 2.72 -7.12 -1.57
C GLY A 95 3.97 -6.70 -2.34
N ALA A 96 4.33 -7.48 -3.35
CA ALA A 96 5.44 -7.16 -4.23
C ALA A 96 5.03 -6.10 -5.27
N ILE A 97 5.98 -5.26 -5.67
CA ILE A 97 5.86 -4.43 -6.87
C ILE A 97 6.31 -5.29 -8.05
N THR A 98 5.43 -5.48 -9.03
CA THR A 98 5.66 -6.37 -10.19
C THR A 98 6.88 -5.99 -11.02
N THR A 99 7.22 -4.70 -11.06
CA THR A 99 8.41 -4.19 -11.73
C THR A 99 9.11 -3.23 -10.78
N PRO A 100 10.11 -3.70 -10.03
CA PRO A 100 10.86 -2.86 -9.12
C PRO A 100 11.43 -1.64 -9.84
N LYS A 101 11.38 -0.49 -9.17
CA LYS A 101 11.78 0.78 -9.75
C LYS A 101 12.72 1.50 -8.81
N GLU A 102 13.90 1.86 -9.32
CA GLU A 102 14.79 2.81 -8.65
C GLU A 102 14.21 4.22 -8.73
N LEU A 103 14.19 4.89 -7.59
CA LEU A 103 13.68 6.24 -7.39
C LEU A 103 14.83 7.14 -6.91
N LEU A 104 15.23 8.08 -7.76
CA LEU A 104 16.31 9.03 -7.53
C LEU A 104 15.74 10.41 -7.17
N SER A 105 16.62 11.34 -6.78
CA SER A 105 16.21 12.71 -6.51
C SER A 105 15.57 13.34 -7.76
N GLY A 106 14.42 13.98 -7.59
CA GLY A 106 13.58 14.53 -8.66
C GLY A 106 12.46 13.60 -9.14
N ASP A 107 12.50 12.31 -8.79
CA ASP A 107 11.44 11.37 -9.19
C ASP A 107 10.18 11.52 -8.32
N ILE A 108 9.04 11.15 -8.91
CA ILE A 108 7.75 11.04 -8.24
C ILE A 108 7.23 9.62 -8.46
N TYR A 109 6.95 8.91 -7.37
CA TYR A 109 6.26 7.63 -7.45
C TYR A 109 4.75 7.85 -7.36
N ARG A 110 4.01 7.25 -8.29
CA ARG A 110 2.55 7.37 -8.35
C ARG A 110 1.90 6.02 -8.64
N VAL A 111 0.88 5.71 -7.86
CA VAL A 111 -0.04 4.60 -8.11
C VAL A 111 -1.34 5.21 -8.64
N ASN A 112 -1.71 4.88 -9.88
CA ASN A 112 -2.97 5.35 -10.45
C ASN A 112 -4.17 4.69 -9.76
N ALA A 113 -5.32 5.36 -9.78
CA ALA A 113 -6.57 4.78 -9.30
C ALA A 113 -6.83 3.44 -10.00
N GLY A 114 -7.23 2.43 -9.23
CA GLY A 114 -7.50 1.09 -9.71
C GLY A 114 -6.28 0.17 -9.81
N ASN A 115 -5.05 0.68 -9.68
CA ASN A 115 -3.84 -0.14 -9.86
C ASN A 115 -3.42 -0.92 -8.62
N LEU A 116 -3.70 -0.40 -7.41
CA LEU A 116 -3.56 -1.18 -6.18
C LEU A 116 -4.89 -1.90 -5.88
N THR A 117 -4.85 -3.23 -5.93
CA THR A 117 -5.99 -4.12 -5.66
C THR A 117 -5.67 -4.99 -4.45
N LEU A 118 -6.61 -5.08 -3.52
CA LEU A 118 -6.57 -5.98 -2.39
C LEU A 118 -7.61 -7.08 -2.63
N THR A 119 -7.21 -8.34 -2.44
CA THR A 119 -8.05 -9.52 -2.69
C THR A 119 -7.99 -10.45 -1.49
N MET A 120 -9.16 -10.94 -1.05
CA MET A 120 -9.31 -12.01 -0.05
C MET A 120 -9.83 -13.26 -0.77
N ASP A 121 -9.39 -14.44 -0.33
CA ASP A 121 -9.79 -15.77 -0.79
C ASP A 121 -9.89 -16.72 0.43
#